data_AF-I8QXZ5-F1
#
_entry.id   AF-I8QXZ5-F1
#
_cell.length_a   1.000
_cell.length_b   1.000
_cell.length_c   1.000
_cell.angle_alpha   90.00
_cell.angle_beta   90.00
_cell.angle_gamma   90.00
#
_symmetry.space_group_name_H-M   'P 1'
#
loop_
_entity.id
_entity.type
_entity.pdbx_description
1 polymer ?
#
loop_
_entity_poly.entity_id
_entity_poly.type
_entity_poly.pdbx_seq_one_letter_code
_entity_poly.pdbx_strand_id
1 'polypeptide(L)'
;MSAKKMAEEIRKRLKNHGITSRQVSVRAKTYTFDEAIDVRIKDLSVSKKLVETIAEEYKYIRWDEFTNEILNGGNIYVSVDFDYEALRKKAKEFTEVAKRILKERNKYKENELMRLAEKDDLVVLYQPYHNGTYPHVRLCKISKDSCLLDNLESYYAVDENSLSEALAILSYQYGFDFTKTNS
;
A
#
# COMPACT_ATOMS: atom_id res chain seq x y z
N MET A 1 -16.91 -6.48 -22.22
CA MET A 1 -17.13 -5.11 -21.70
C MET A 1 -15.83 -4.34 -21.88
N SER A 2 -15.82 -3.09 -22.33
CA SER A 2 -14.56 -2.34 -22.54
C SER A 2 -14.08 -1.66 -21.25
N ALA A 3 -12.79 -1.38 -21.15
CA ALA A 3 -12.15 -0.71 -20.02
C ALA A 3 -12.83 0.60 -19.64
N LYS A 4 -13.31 1.36 -20.64
CA LYS A 4 -14.03 2.61 -20.41
C LYS A 4 -15.33 2.38 -19.63
N LYS A 5 -16.12 1.38 -20.02
CA LYS A 5 -17.36 1.01 -19.31
C LYS A 5 -17.06 0.47 -17.91
N MET A 6 -16.02 -0.35 -17.77
CA MET A 6 -15.57 -0.84 -16.47
C MET A 6 -15.15 0.31 -15.54
N ALA A 7 -14.36 1.26 -16.03
CA ALA A 7 -13.96 2.44 -15.27
C ALA A 7 -15.16 3.31 -14.86
N GLU A 8 -16.19 3.43 -15.70
CA GLU A 8 -17.44 4.11 -15.35
C GLU A 8 -18.19 3.38 -14.22
N GLU A 9 -18.27 2.05 -14.27
CA GLU A 9 -18.92 1.26 -13.22
C GLU A 9 -18.13 1.29 -11.90
N ILE A 10 -16.80 1.23 -11.94
CA ILE A 10 -15.94 1.40 -10.76
C ILE A 10 -16.20 2.76 -10.12
N ARG A 11 -16.24 3.85 -10.90
CA ARG A 11 -16.55 5.20 -10.36
C ARG A 11 -17.92 5.26 -9.71
N LYS A 12 -18.93 4.59 -10.30
CA LYS A 12 -20.28 4.52 -9.75
C LYS A 12 -20.31 3.75 -8.42
N ARG A 13 -19.64 2.60 -8.35
CA ARG A 13 -19.53 1.81 -7.11
C ARG A 13 -18.77 2.54 -6.01
N LEU A 14 -17.68 3.23 -6.35
CA LEU A 14 -16.96 4.10 -5.40
C LEU A 14 -17.87 5.21 -4.87
N LYS A 15 -18.65 5.87 -5.75
CA LYS A 15 -19.61 6.90 -5.36
C LYS A 15 -20.69 6.38 -4.42
N ASN A 16 -21.15 5.14 -4.60
CA ASN A 16 -22.11 4.51 -3.70
C ASN A 16 -21.55 4.30 -2.28
N HIS A 17 -20.22 4.25 -2.13
CA HIS A 17 -19.53 4.21 -0.84
C HIS A 17 -19.12 5.62 -0.34
N GLY A 18 -19.66 6.69 -0.95
CA GLY A 18 -19.35 8.07 -0.59
C GLY A 18 -18.00 8.58 -1.11
N ILE A 19 -17.27 7.80 -1.91
CA ILE A 19 -15.95 8.16 -2.42
C ILE A 19 -16.10 8.97 -3.71
N THR A 20 -15.50 10.17 -3.73
CA THR A 20 -15.61 11.10 -4.86
C THR A 20 -14.39 11.06 -5.79
N SER A 21 -14.53 11.62 -6.99
CA SER A 21 -13.42 11.72 -7.97
C SER A 21 -12.26 12.63 -7.53
N ARG A 22 -12.51 13.48 -6.52
CA ARG A 22 -11.47 14.29 -5.86
C ARG A 22 -10.59 13.43 -4.96
N GLN A 23 -11.15 12.37 -4.39
CA GLN A 23 -10.48 11.44 -3.49
C GLN A 23 -9.86 10.26 -4.23
N VAL A 24 -10.53 9.74 -5.26
CA VAL A 24 -10.02 8.61 -6.07
C VAL A 24 -10.21 8.88 -7.55
N SER A 25 -9.13 8.79 -8.32
CA SER A 25 -9.15 8.89 -9.78
C SER A 25 -9.14 7.51 -10.42
N VAL A 26 -10.06 7.25 -11.35
CA VAL A 26 -10.11 6.01 -12.13
C VAL A 26 -9.89 6.37 -13.61
N ARG A 27 -8.91 5.75 -14.26
CA ARG A 27 -8.57 5.99 -15.68
C ARG A 27 -8.47 4.67 -16.43
N ALA A 28 -9.17 4.57 -17.56
CA ALA A 28 -9.01 3.46 -18.48
C ALA A 28 -7.91 3.79 -19.50
N LYS A 29 -7.11 2.79 -19.84
CA LYS A 29 -6.10 2.82 -20.91
C LYS A 29 -6.33 1.61 -21.80
N THR A 30 -6.13 1.82 -23.09
CA THR A 30 -6.17 0.75 -24.08
C THR A 30 -4.78 0.63 -24.68
N TYR A 31 -4.23 -0.56 -24.59
CA TYR A 31 -3.02 -1.00 -25.27
C TYR A 31 -3.47 -1.92 -26.43
N THR A 32 -2.66 -2.04 -27.48
CA THR A 32 -3.05 -2.62 -28.78
C THR A 32 -4.00 -3.83 -28.69
N PHE A 33 -3.70 -4.79 -27.80
CA PHE A 33 -4.53 -5.99 -27.61
C PHE A 33 -5.07 -6.14 -26.18
N ASP A 34 -4.67 -5.28 -25.24
CA ASP A 34 -4.97 -5.41 -23.82
C ASP A 34 -5.49 -4.09 -23.24
N GLU A 35 -6.21 -4.17 -22.13
CA GLU A 35 -6.79 -3.03 -21.46
C GLU A 35 -6.22 -2.88 -20.05
N ALA A 36 -6.17 -1.66 -19.55
CA ALA A 36 -5.78 -1.38 -18.18
C ALA A 36 -6.68 -0.34 -17.53
N ILE A 37 -6.88 -0.48 -16.22
CA ILE A 37 -7.61 0.46 -15.38
C ILE A 37 -6.67 0.89 -14.25
N ASP A 38 -6.29 2.15 -14.25
CA ASP A 38 -5.50 2.76 -13.19
C ASP A 38 -6.41 3.47 -12.19
N VAL A 39 -6.34 3.04 -10.93
CA VAL A 39 -7.04 3.65 -9.80
C VAL A 39 -6.01 4.30 -8.88
N ARG A 40 -6.12 5.62 -8.70
CA ARG A 40 -5.18 6.43 -7.90
C ARG A 40 -5.92 7.09 -6.74
N ILE A 41 -5.52 6.74 -5.51
CA ILE A 41 -6.08 7.26 -4.26
C ILE A 41 -5.35 8.56 -3.90
N LYS A 42 -6.04 9.69 -4.03
CA LYS A 42 -5.55 11.04 -3.74
C LYS A 42 -5.78 11.47 -2.29
N ASP A 43 -6.79 10.88 -1.65
CA ASP A 43 -7.09 11.11 -0.24
C ASP A 43 -6.70 9.85 0.55
N LEU A 44 -5.61 9.95 1.31
CA LEU A 44 -5.07 8.82 2.08
C LEU A 44 -6.02 8.34 3.19
N SER A 45 -7.07 9.10 3.55
CA SER A 45 -8.09 8.60 4.48
C SER A 45 -9.06 7.59 3.85
N VAL A 46 -9.09 7.50 2.51
CA VAL A 46 -9.87 6.48 1.81
C VAL A 46 -9.18 5.13 1.94
N SER A 47 -9.91 4.12 2.43
CA SER A 47 -9.40 2.76 2.58
C SER A 47 -8.95 2.17 1.24
N LYS A 48 -7.65 1.87 1.11
CA LYS A 48 -7.07 1.21 -0.07
C LYS A 48 -7.70 -0.16 -0.29
N LYS A 49 -7.87 -0.95 0.78
CA LYS A 49 -8.48 -2.28 0.74
C LYS A 49 -9.90 -2.26 0.17
N LEU A 50 -10.71 -1.26 0.52
CA LEU A 50 -12.06 -1.10 -0.04
C LEU A 50 -11.99 -0.80 -1.55
N VAL A 51 -11.10 0.11 -1.95
CA VAL A 51 -10.92 0.48 -3.36
C VAL A 51 -10.40 -0.70 -4.18
N GLU A 52 -9.44 -1.46 -3.66
CA GLU A 52 -8.94 -2.72 -4.24
C GLU A 52 -10.07 -3.72 -4.42
N THR A 53 -10.84 -4.00 -3.37
CA THR A 53 -11.98 -4.93 -3.43
C THR A 53 -12.95 -4.55 -4.55
N ILE A 54 -13.29 -3.27 -4.68
CA ILE A 54 -14.22 -2.80 -5.72
C ILE A 54 -13.63 -2.93 -7.14
N ALA A 55 -12.35 -2.58 -7.30
CA ALA A 55 -11.69 -2.47 -8.61
C ALA A 55 -11.20 -3.83 -9.14
N GLU A 56 -10.67 -4.69 -8.28
CA GLU A 56 -10.11 -6.00 -8.67
C GLU A 56 -11.15 -6.97 -9.22
N GLU A 57 -12.44 -6.78 -8.89
CA GLU A 57 -13.54 -7.53 -9.52
C GLU A 57 -13.59 -7.39 -11.06
N TYR A 58 -12.97 -6.35 -11.62
CA TYR A 58 -12.91 -6.11 -13.06
C TYR A 58 -11.62 -6.63 -13.70
N LYS A 59 -10.70 -7.17 -12.91
CA LYS A 59 -9.44 -7.74 -13.40
C LYS A 59 -9.71 -9.06 -14.11
N TYR A 60 -9.13 -9.23 -15.29
CA TYR A 60 -9.22 -10.47 -16.06
C TYR A 60 -7.89 -10.75 -16.74
N ILE A 61 -7.27 -11.88 -16.45
CA ILE A 61 -6.01 -12.30 -17.06
C ILE A 61 -6.21 -13.71 -17.58
N ARG A 62 -5.85 -13.92 -18.85
CA ARG A 62 -5.88 -15.23 -19.50
C ARG A 62 -4.54 -15.91 -19.29
N TRP A 63 -4.60 -17.16 -18.85
CA TRP A 63 -3.43 -17.99 -18.59
C TRP A 63 -3.51 -19.22 -19.48
N ASP A 64 -2.35 -19.69 -19.94
CA ASP A 64 -2.20 -21.00 -20.55
C ASP A 64 -2.23 -22.08 -19.45
N GLU A 65 -3.10 -23.08 -19.59
CA GLU A 65 -3.30 -24.12 -18.59
C GLU A 65 -2.11 -25.09 -18.47
N PHE A 66 -1.24 -25.17 -19.49
CA PHE A 66 -0.10 -26.08 -19.51
C PHE A 66 1.20 -25.40 -19.10
N THR A 67 1.45 -24.16 -19.54
CA THR A 67 2.70 -23.43 -19.28
C THR A 67 2.61 -22.42 -18.14
N ASN A 68 1.40 -22.06 -17.69
CA ASN A 68 1.16 -20.94 -16.78
C ASN A 68 1.67 -19.58 -17.31
N GLU A 69 1.82 -19.44 -18.63
CA GLU A 69 2.16 -18.17 -19.25
C GLU A 69 0.91 -17.30 -19.45
N ILE A 70 1.07 -15.97 -19.36
CA ILE A 70 0.00 -15.03 -19.68
C ILE A 70 -0.22 -15.04 -21.19
N LEU A 71 -1.46 -15.33 -21.62
CA LEU A 71 -1.84 -15.29 -23.02
C LEU A 71 -2.01 -13.85 -23.48
N ASN A 72 -1.40 -13.51 -24.62
CA ASN A 72 -1.56 -12.18 -25.21
C ASN A 72 -3.01 -11.95 -25.70
N GLY A 73 -3.50 -10.74 -25.44
CA GLY A 73 -4.75 -10.24 -26.00
C GLY A 73 -6.00 -10.58 -25.19
N GLY A 74 -6.79 -9.52 -24.95
CA GLY A 74 -8.04 -9.56 -24.20
C GLY A 74 -7.85 -9.54 -22.69
N ASN A 75 -6.65 -9.22 -22.19
CA ASN A 75 -6.42 -9.06 -20.76
C ASN A 75 -6.88 -7.68 -20.29
N ILE A 76 -7.31 -7.63 -19.03
CA ILE A 76 -7.73 -6.42 -18.33
C ILE A 76 -6.97 -6.35 -17.02
N TYR A 77 -5.98 -5.47 -17.00
CA TYR A 77 -5.18 -5.19 -15.82
C TYR A 77 -5.85 -4.12 -14.98
N VAL A 78 -5.88 -4.30 -13.67
CA VAL A 78 -6.34 -3.30 -12.71
C VAL A 78 -5.20 -2.99 -11.76
N SER A 79 -4.87 -1.71 -11.61
CA SER A 79 -3.89 -1.24 -10.62
C SER A 79 -4.56 -0.29 -9.63
N VAL A 80 -4.31 -0.49 -8.34
CA VAL A 80 -4.80 0.39 -7.28
C VAL A 80 -3.64 0.82 -6.41
N ASP A 81 -3.32 2.10 -6.45
CA ASP A 81 -2.23 2.68 -5.67
C ASP A 81 -2.62 4.05 -5.13
N PHE A 82 -1.81 4.58 -4.21
CA PHE A 82 -1.86 5.99 -3.87
C PHE A 82 -1.36 6.86 -5.03
N ASP A 83 -1.95 8.04 -5.15
CA ASP A 83 -1.41 9.10 -5.99
C ASP A 83 -0.10 9.60 -5.37
N TYR A 84 0.96 9.60 -6.18
CA TYR A 84 2.31 9.87 -5.71
C TYR A 84 2.48 11.29 -5.15
N GLU A 85 1.89 12.29 -5.79
CA GLU A 85 2.00 13.68 -5.35
C GLU A 85 1.23 13.88 -4.03
N ALA A 86 0.04 13.28 -3.93
CA ALA A 86 -0.75 13.33 -2.70
C ALA A 86 -0.06 12.62 -1.54
N LEU A 87 0.46 11.42 -1.77
CA LEU A 87 1.22 10.65 -0.77
C LEU A 87 2.43 11.43 -0.29
N ARG A 88 3.26 11.95 -1.21
CA ARG A 88 4.45 12.72 -0.85
C ARG A 88 4.14 14.00 -0.08
N LYS A 89 3.05 14.68 -0.43
CA LYS A 89 2.63 15.87 0.32
C LYS A 89 2.30 15.52 1.77
N LYS A 90 1.64 14.38 2.00
CA LYS A 90 1.30 13.90 3.35
C LYS A 90 2.47 13.29 4.09
N ALA A 91 3.37 12.60 3.40
CA ALA A 91 4.60 12.03 3.95
C ALA A 91 5.48 13.09 4.66
N LYS A 92 5.45 14.35 4.21
CA LYS A 92 6.18 15.46 4.87
C LYS A 92 5.83 15.63 6.35
N GLU A 93 4.62 15.23 6.77
CA GLU A 93 4.20 15.26 8.18
C GLU A 93 5.05 14.30 9.05
N PHE A 94 5.69 13.29 8.45
CA PHE A 94 6.44 12.23 9.12
C PHE A 94 7.97 12.32 8.92
N THR A 95 8.46 13.33 8.22
CA THR A 95 9.88 13.46 7.88
C THR A 95 10.81 13.45 9.09
N GLU A 96 10.48 14.20 10.14
CA GLU A 96 11.32 14.25 11.35
C GLU A 96 11.29 12.93 12.14
N VAL A 97 10.16 12.23 12.12
CA VAL A 97 10.03 10.89 12.71
C VAL A 97 10.89 9.89 11.93
N ALA A 98 10.86 9.94 10.61
CA ALA A 98 11.68 9.09 9.75
C ALA A 98 13.18 9.30 10.00
N LYS A 99 13.64 10.55 10.07
CA LYS A 99 15.04 10.89 10.43
C LYS A 99 15.45 10.30 11.77
N ARG A 100 14.59 10.41 12.79
CA ARG A 100 14.86 9.85 14.12
C ARG A 100 15.02 8.33 14.05
N ILE A 101 14.09 7.63 13.41
CA ILE A 101 14.14 6.17 13.24
C ILE A 101 15.43 5.76 12.52
N LEU A 102 15.78 6.44 11.42
CA LEU A 102 17.00 6.15 10.66
C LEU A 102 18.29 6.43 11.45
N LYS A 103 18.28 7.38 12.38
CA LYS A 103 19.39 7.62 13.30
C LYS A 103 19.47 6.55 14.39
N GLU A 104 18.33 6.14 14.93
CA GLU A 104 18.22 5.12 15.98
C GLU A 104 18.54 3.71 15.49
N ARG A 105 18.31 3.42 14.20
CA ARG A 105 18.60 2.09 13.62
C ARG A 105 20.04 1.63 13.84
N ASN A 106 20.99 2.58 13.92
CA ASN A 106 22.40 2.27 14.14
C ASN A 106 22.67 1.67 15.54
N LYS A 107 21.69 1.72 16.45
CA LYS A 107 21.78 1.09 17.77
C LYS A 107 21.37 -0.39 17.77
N TYR A 108 20.68 -0.84 16.73
CA TYR A 108 20.16 -2.20 16.61
C TYR A 108 21.11 -3.05 15.77
N LYS A 109 21.22 -4.33 16.12
CA LYS A 109 21.97 -5.28 15.29
C LYS A 109 21.23 -5.56 13.99
N GLU A 110 21.94 -6.00 12.95
CA GLU A 110 21.37 -6.24 11.61
C GLU A 110 20.19 -7.23 11.60
N ASN A 111 20.05 -8.07 12.63
CA ASN A 111 18.98 -9.06 12.78
C ASN A 111 17.87 -8.63 13.76
N GLU A 112 17.96 -7.44 14.36
CA GLU A 112 16.96 -6.96 15.33
C GLU A 112 15.92 -6.07 14.65
N LEU A 113 14.65 -6.36 14.91
CA LEU A 113 13.53 -5.55 14.43
C LEU A 113 13.25 -4.43 15.44
N MET A 114 13.20 -3.20 14.96
CA MET A 114 12.81 -2.06 15.80
C MET A 114 11.29 -1.96 15.84
N ARG A 115 10.69 -2.00 17.03
CA ARG A 115 9.25 -1.75 17.18
C ARG A 115 8.98 -0.25 17.12
N LEU A 116 8.19 0.19 16.13
CA LEU A 116 7.88 1.60 15.90
C LEU A 116 6.58 2.04 16.59
N ALA A 117 5.54 1.21 16.53
CA ALA A 117 4.23 1.47 17.13
C ALA A 117 3.44 0.18 17.31
N GLU A 118 2.45 0.22 18.19
CA GLU A 118 1.53 -0.88 18.46
C GLU A 118 0.13 -0.32 18.68
N LYS A 119 -0.89 -1.01 18.16
CA LYS A 119 -2.29 -0.63 18.29
C LYS A 119 -3.14 -1.87 18.16
N ASP A 120 -3.96 -2.14 19.17
CA ASP A 120 -4.81 -3.33 19.25
C ASP A 120 -3.97 -4.61 19.08
N ASP A 121 -4.23 -5.43 18.05
CA ASP A 121 -3.46 -6.63 17.68
C ASP A 121 -2.45 -6.38 16.54
N LEU A 122 -2.16 -5.12 16.23
CA LEU A 122 -1.26 -4.73 15.15
C LEU A 122 0.03 -4.11 15.70
N VAL A 123 1.15 -4.49 15.09
CA VAL A 123 2.48 -3.96 15.41
C VAL A 123 3.19 -3.50 14.14
N VAL A 124 3.84 -2.34 14.23
CA VAL A 124 4.67 -1.78 13.16
C VAL A 124 6.13 -2.00 13.52
N LEU A 125 6.86 -2.67 12.64
CA LEU A 125 8.27 -3.01 12.82
C LEU A 125 9.10 -2.42 11.70
N TYR A 126 10.23 -1.81 12.04
CA TYR A 126 11.28 -1.47 11.07
C TYR A 126 12.32 -2.58 11.06
N GLN A 127 12.56 -3.13 9.88
CA GLN A 127 13.62 -4.09 9.63
C GLN A 127 14.78 -3.36 8.94
N PRO A 128 16.00 -3.37 9.52
CA PRO A 128 17.19 -2.86 8.84
C PRO A 128 17.61 -3.82 7.71
N TYR A 129 18.66 -3.44 6.97
CA TYR A 129 19.20 -4.31 5.93
C TYR A 129 19.63 -5.65 6.54
N HIS A 130 19.12 -6.75 6.01
CA HIS A 130 19.40 -8.09 6.52
C HIS A 130 19.36 -9.13 5.42
N ASN A 131 20.42 -9.93 5.27
CA ASN A 131 20.52 -11.04 4.31
C ASN A 131 20.07 -10.67 2.88
N GLY A 132 20.55 -9.54 2.34
CA GLY A 132 20.17 -9.09 1.00
C GLY A 132 18.80 -8.39 0.93
N THR A 133 18.04 -8.37 2.02
CA THR A 133 16.74 -7.70 2.10
C THR A 133 16.95 -6.24 2.45
N TYR A 134 16.51 -5.34 1.56
CA TYR A 134 16.54 -3.90 1.80
C TYR A 134 15.68 -3.50 3.01
N PRO A 135 16.01 -2.39 3.70
CA PRO A 135 15.22 -1.92 4.82
C PRO A 135 13.75 -1.69 4.46
N HIS A 136 12.87 -2.08 5.36
CA HIS A 136 11.42 -1.98 5.17
C HIS A 136 10.68 -1.82 6.49
N VAL A 137 9.49 -1.21 6.42
CA VAL A 137 8.52 -1.21 7.50
C VAL A 137 7.50 -2.32 7.24
N ARG A 138 7.29 -3.18 8.24
CA ARG A 138 6.25 -4.20 8.23
C ARG A 138 5.11 -3.79 9.15
N LEU A 139 3.89 -3.99 8.67
CA LEU A 139 2.71 -4.10 9.52
C LEU A 139 2.45 -5.58 9.76
N CYS A 140 2.52 -5.99 11.02
CA CYS A 140 2.24 -7.37 11.40
C CYS A 140 1.01 -7.43 12.32
N LYS A 141 0.28 -8.54 12.23
CA LYS A 141 -0.74 -8.91 13.19
C LYS A 141 -0.14 -9.87 14.23
N ILE A 142 -0.42 -9.63 15.50
CA ILE A 142 -0.05 -10.51 16.60
C ILE A 142 -1.11 -11.62 16.67
N SER A 143 -0.69 -12.86 16.42
CA SER A 143 -1.56 -14.01 16.63
C SER A 143 -1.83 -14.20 18.13
N LYS A 144 -3.09 -14.42 18.50
CA LYS A 144 -3.45 -14.74 19.90
C LYS A 144 -3.09 -16.17 20.29
N ASP A 145 -2.98 -17.04 19.29
CA ASP A 145 -2.84 -18.50 19.48
C ASP A 145 -1.39 -18.97 19.28
N SER A 146 -0.49 -18.10 18.83
CA SER A 146 0.92 -18.41 18.62
C SER A 146 1.79 -17.16 18.79
N CYS A 147 3.05 -17.31 19.19
CA CYS A 147 4.01 -16.20 19.23
C CYS A 147 4.45 -15.72 17.83
N LEU A 148 3.66 -16.03 16.79
CA LEU A 148 3.95 -15.72 15.39
C LEU A 148 3.36 -14.36 15.02
N LEU A 149 4.06 -13.67 14.13
CA LEU A 149 3.66 -12.40 13.55
C LEU A 149 3.26 -12.63 12.09
N ASP A 150 1.99 -12.38 11.77
CA ASP A 150 1.50 -12.46 10.40
C ASP A 150 1.78 -11.15 9.69
N ASN A 151 2.62 -11.18 8.66
CA ASN A 151 2.93 -9.98 7.86
C ASN A 151 1.73 -9.60 6.99
N LEU A 152 1.14 -8.44 7.23
CA LEU A 152 0.00 -7.93 6.48
C LEU A 152 0.46 -7.06 5.31
N GLU A 153 1.40 -6.15 5.57
CA GLU A 153 1.89 -5.18 4.59
C GLU A 153 3.38 -4.92 4.81
N SER A 154 4.12 -4.69 3.72
CA SER A 154 5.53 -4.34 3.75
C SER A 154 5.85 -3.21 2.79
N TYR A 155 6.53 -2.19 3.28
CA TYR A 155 6.87 -0.99 2.53
C TYR A 155 8.38 -0.75 2.57
N TYR A 156 8.99 -0.43 1.44
CA TYR A 156 10.39 -0.03 1.40
C TYR A 156 10.64 1.20 2.27
N ALA A 157 11.76 1.19 3.00
CA ALA A 157 12.08 2.21 3.99
C ALA A 157 13.60 2.44 4.07
N VAL A 158 14.23 2.52 2.90
CA VAL A 158 15.68 2.62 2.74
C VAL A 158 16.20 3.99 3.18
N ASP A 159 15.42 5.02 2.83
CA ASP A 159 15.74 6.43 3.03
C ASP A 159 14.59 7.17 3.74
N GLU A 160 14.83 8.45 4.02
CA GLU A 160 13.89 9.33 4.69
C GLU A 160 12.55 9.44 3.96
N ASN A 161 12.56 9.50 2.62
CA ASN A 161 11.36 9.70 1.83
C ASN A 161 10.49 8.45 1.84
N SER A 162 11.08 7.30 1.50
CA SER A 162 10.40 6.00 1.48
C SER A 162 9.85 5.62 2.85
N LEU A 163 10.62 5.86 3.93
CA LEU A 163 10.14 5.66 5.28
C LEU A 163 8.99 6.62 5.63
N SER A 164 9.09 7.90 5.27
CA SER A 164 8.01 8.88 5.51
C SER A 164 6.71 8.52 4.77
N GLU A 165 6.83 8.02 3.53
CA GLU A 165 5.69 7.53 2.75
C GLU A 165 5.04 6.30 3.42
N ALA A 166 5.84 5.34 3.88
CA ALA A 166 5.34 4.17 4.62
C ALA A 166 4.62 4.57 5.92
N LEU A 167 5.20 5.48 6.71
CA LEU A 167 4.59 5.99 7.93
C LEU A 167 3.26 6.72 7.66
N ALA A 168 3.20 7.51 6.58
CA ALA A 168 1.95 8.16 6.18
C ALA A 168 0.87 7.15 5.82
N ILE A 169 1.20 6.11 5.02
CA ILE A 169 0.23 5.06 4.68
C ILE A 169 -0.27 4.38 5.96
N LEU A 170 0.62 3.96 6.84
CA LEU A 170 0.26 3.27 8.08
C LEU A 170 -0.58 4.17 9.01
N SER A 171 -0.24 5.45 9.10
CA SER A 171 -1.00 6.40 9.92
C SER A 171 -2.41 6.62 9.39
N TYR A 172 -2.58 6.89 8.10
CA TYR A 172 -3.90 7.20 7.54
C TYR A 172 -4.77 5.96 7.30
N GLN A 173 -4.19 4.80 6.96
CA GLN A 173 -4.95 3.58 6.67
C GLN A 173 -5.28 2.75 7.92
N TYR A 174 -4.38 2.74 8.90
CA TYR A 174 -4.50 1.90 10.09
C TYR A 174 -4.62 2.73 11.39
N GLY A 175 -4.49 4.06 11.30
CA GLY A 175 -4.68 4.97 12.43
C GLY A 175 -3.56 4.89 13.46
N PHE A 176 -2.33 4.61 13.03
CA PHE A 176 -1.14 4.71 13.89
C PHE A 176 -0.74 6.16 14.10
N ASP A 177 -0.37 6.50 15.32
CA ASP A 177 0.19 7.80 15.68
C ASP A 177 1.68 7.67 15.98
N PHE A 178 2.51 7.97 14.98
CA PHE A 178 3.98 7.93 15.11
C PHE A 178 4.57 9.22 15.71
N THR A 179 3.74 10.24 15.93
CA THR A 179 4.18 11.53 16.49
C THR A 179 4.26 11.50 18.00
N LYS A 180 3.47 10.64 18.65
CA LYS A 180 3.59 10.34 20.07
C LYS A 180 4.76 9.41 20.31
N THR A 181 5.87 9.96 20.78
CA THR A 181 6.90 9.16 21.45
C THR A 181 6.28 8.52 22.69
N ASN A 182 6.31 7.18 22.76
CA ASN A 182 6.23 6.49 24.03
C ASN A 182 7.33 7.07 24.93
N SER A 183 6.90 7.73 26.00
CA SER A 183 7.75 8.33 27.03
C SER A 183 8.34 7.24 27.90
#